data_AF-A0A7M2X9Q4-F1
#
_entry.id   AF-A0A7M2X9Q4-F1
#
_cell.length_a   1.000
_cell.length_b   1.000
_cell.length_c   1.000
_cell.angle_alpha   90.00
_cell.angle_beta   90.00
_cell.angle_gamma   90.00
#
_symmetry.space_group_name_H-M   'P 1'
#
loop_
_entity.id
_entity.type
_entity.pdbx_description
1 polymer ?
#
loop_
_entity_poly.entity_id
_entity_poly.type
_entity_poly.pdbx_seq_one_letter_code
_entity_poly.pdbx_strand_id
1 'polypeptide(L)'
;MTRILADIPDEDIAALDARASEQGKSRAALVREAVKLFLVQSDTSNDWIDRYAGLWAHRTDIGDSVEYQRAMREDRRPYEDI
;
A
#
# COMPACT_ATOMS: atom_id res chain seq x y z
N MET A 1 11.48 -25.51 1.47
CA MET A 1 11.85 -24.49 2.46
C MET A 1 13.34 -24.59 2.72
N THR A 2 14.05 -23.47 2.63
CA THR A 2 15.48 -23.35 2.93
C THR A 2 15.65 -22.91 4.39
N ARG A 3 16.67 -23.43 5.08
CA ARG A 3 16.99 -23.04 6.48
C ARG A 3 18.04 -21.92 6.44
N ILE A 4 17.86 -20.91 7.28
CA ILE A 4 18.81 -19.82 7.47
C ILE A 4 19.21 -19.75 8.95
N LEU A 5 20.45 -19.35 9.22
CA LEU A 5 20.90 -18.94 10.54
C LEU A 5 20.97 -17.41 10.50
N ALA A 6 20.41 -16.73 11.50
CA ALA A 6 20.45 -15.29 11.62
C ALA A 6 20.78 -14.94 13.06
N ASP A 7 21.77 -14.07 13.23
CA ASP A 7 22.14 -13.52 14.53
C ASP A 7 21.19 -12.37 14.84
N ILE A 8 20.47 -12.49 15.96
CA ILE A 8 19.51 -11.50 16.44
C ILE A 8 19.84 -11.25 17.92
N PRO A 9 19.97 -9.99 18.36
CA PRO A 9 20.20 -9.66 19.76
C PRO A 9 19.15 -10.28 20.69
N ASP A 10 19.56 -10.69 21.89
CA ASP A 10 18.66 -11.32 22.86
C ASP A 10 17.46 -10.42 23.24
N GLU A 11 17.68 -9.11 23.28
CA GLU A 11 16.64 -8.11 23.53
C GLU A 11 15.54 -8.12 22.46
N ASP A 12 15.94 -8.25 21.19
CA ASP A 12 15.01 -8.31 20.06
C ASP A 12 14.25 -9.63 20.04
N ILE A 13 14.90 -10.74 20.42
CA ILE A 13 14.24 -12.04 20.59
C ILE A 13 13.18 -11.98 21.68
N ALA A 14 13.48 -11.35 22.82
CA ALA A 14 12.52 -11.19 23.91
C ALA A 14 11.32 -10.33 23.49
N ALA A 15 11.56 -9.23 22.76
CA ALA A 15 10.49 -8.39 22.21
C ALA A 15 9.62 -9.15 21.19
N LEU A 16 10.24 -9.96 20.32
CA LEU A 16 9.54 -10.82 19.36
C LEU A 16 8.65 -11.85 20.06
N ASP A 17 9.12 -12.45 21.15
CA ASP A 17 8.36 -13.42 21.93
C ASP A 17 7.15 -12.80 22.63
N ALA A 18 7.34 -11.64 23.27
CA ALA A 18 6.25 -10.91 23.90
C ALA A 18 5.15 -10.59 22.88
N ARG A 19 5.54 -10.08 21.71
CA ARG A 19 4.61 -9.73 20.63
C ARG A 19 3.93 -10.95 20.00
N ALA A 20 4.65 -12.07 19.89
CA ALA A 20 4.09 -13.33 19.40
C ALA A 20 3.02 -13.87 20.38
N SER A 21 3.30 -13.79 21.68
CA SER A 21 2.36 -14.18 22.74
C SER A 21 1.10 -13.31 22.74
N GLU A 22 1.25 -11.99 22.64
CA GLU A 22 0.11 -11.05 22.54
C GLU A 22 -0.82 -11.36 21.36
N GLN A 23 -0.25 -11.80 20.23
CA GLN A 23 -1.01 -12.10 19.01
C GLN A 23 -1.46 -13.58 18.92
N GLY A 24 -1.09 -14.43 19.88
CA GLY A 24 -1.37 -15.87 19.82
C GLY A 24 -0.67 -16.58 18.65
N LYS A 25 0.46 -16.06 18.17
CA LYS A 25 1.21 -16.60 17.03
C LYS A 25 2.53 -17.22 17.49
N SER A 26 3.09 -18.12 16.69
CA SER A 26 4.46 -18.59 16.89
C SER A 26 5.47 -17.51 16.51
N ARG A 27 6.61 -17.44 17.21
CA ARG A 27 7.75 -16.57 16.87
C ARG A 27 8.15 -16.69 15.40
N ALA A 28 8.27 -17.93 14.90
CA ALA A 28 8.65 -18.19 13.51
C ALA A 28 7.61 -17.67 12.49
N ALA A 29 6.32 -17.65 12.84
CA ALA A 29 5.30 -17.03 12.00
C ALA A 29 5.51 -15.51 11.91
N LEU A 30 5.79 -14.88 13.04
CA LEU A 30 6.04 -13.44 13.12
C LEU A 30 7.29 -13.02 12.33
N VAL A 31 8.38 -13.81 12.41
CA VAL A 31 9.58 -13.60 11.57
C VAL A 31 9.26 -13.71 10.07
N ARG A 32 8.46 -14.70 9.66
CA ARG A 32 8.05 -14.83 8.24
C ARG A 32 7.20 -13.64 7.78
N GLU A 33 6.30 -13.14 8.62
CA GLU A 33 5.49 -11.96 8.33
C GLU A 33 6.38 -10.71 8.21
N ALA A 34 7.32 -10.52 9.15
CA ALA A 34 8.27 -9.41 9.12
C ALA A 34 9.12 -9.41 7.84
N VAL A 35 9.66 -10.57 7.44
CA VAL A 35 10.42 -10.68 6.18
C VAL A 35 9.56 -10.33 4.96
N LYS A 36 8.31 -10.81 4.90
CA LYS A 36 7.39 -10.47 3.80
C LYS A 36 7.12 -8.97 3.76
N LEU A 37 6.82 -8.37 4.91
CA LEU A 37 6.54 -6.94 5.02
C LEU A 37 7.76 -6.11 4.60
N PHE A 38 8.95 -6.49 5.06
CA PHE A 38 10.19 -5.84 4.67
C PHE A 38 10.40 -5.89 3.15
N LEU A 39 10.21 -7.05 2.51
CA LEU A 39 10.36 -7.19 1.07
C LEU A 39 9.38 -6.30 0.31
N VAL A 40 8.11 -6.25 0.72
CA VAL A 40 7.09 -5.38 0.11
C VAL A 40 7.44 -3.90 0.31
N GLN A 41 7.93 -3.50 1.48
CA GLN A 41 8.33 -2.12 1.75
C GLN A 41 9.61 -1.72 1.01
N SER A 42 10.54 -2.65 0.84
CA SER A 42 11.79 -2.45 0.09
C SER A 42 11.59 -2.46 -1.42
N ASP A 43 10.43 -2.93 -1.87
CA ASP A 43 10.07 -2.92 -3.27
C ASP A 43 9.84 -1.48 -3.73
N THR A 44 10.85 -0.92 -4.37
CA THR A 44 10.80 0.42 -5.01
C THR A 44 10.17 0.36 -6.40
N SER A 45 9.73 -0.83 -6.83
CA SER A 45 9.11 -1.02 -8.12
C SER A 45 7.76 -0.31 -8.19
N ASN A 46 7.54 0.38 -9.31
CA ASN A 46 6.24 0.97 -9.64
C ASN A 46 5.29 -0.07 -10.27
N ASP A 47 5.60 -1.36 -10.24
CA ASP A 47 4.76 -2.43 -10.80
C ASP A 47 3.33 -2.43 -10.24
N TRP A 48 3.13 -1.86 -9.04
CA TRP A 48 1.80 -1.67 -8.49
C TRP A 48 0.93 -0.75 -9.36
N ILE A 49 1.52 0.27 -10.02
CA ILE A 49 0.80 1.19 -10.90
C ILE A 49 0.15 0.41 -12.04
N ASP A 50 0.90 -0.46 -12.70
CA ASP A 50 0.38 -1.29 -13.80
C ASP A 50 -0.66 -2.29 -13.29
N ARG A 51 -0.48 -2.81 -12.08
CA ARG A 51 -1.40 -3.78 -11.47
C ARG A 51 -2.77 -3.20 -11.13
N TYR A 52 -2.81 -1.92 -10.79
CA TYR A 52 -4.03 -1.21 -10.37
C TYR A 52 -4.55 -0.21 -11.41
N ALA A 53 -3.84 -0.04 -12.53
CA ALA A 53 -4.29 0.76 -13.65
C ALA A 53 -5.66 0.27 -14.13
N GLY A 54 -6.64 1.17 -14.19
CA GLY A 54 -7.99 0.86 -14.65
C GLY A 54 -8.93 0.27 -13.60
N LEU A 55 -8.54 0.14 -12.32
CA LEU A 55 -9.41 -0.35 -11.24
C LEU A 55 -10.76 0.40 -11.16
N TRP A 56 -10.75 1.68 -11.52
CA TRP A 56 -11.91 2.57 -11.48
C TRP A 56 -12.54 2.83 -12.86
N ALA A 57 -11.99 2.27 -13.94
CA ALA A 57 -12.36 2.62 -15.32
C ALA A 57 -13.82 2.27 -15.66
N HIS A 58 -14.42 1.33 -14.95
CA HIS A 58 -15.78 0.85 -15.20
C HIS A 58 -16.79 1.23 -14.11
N ARG A 59 -16.39 2.06 -13.14
CA ARG A 59 -17.33 2.55 -12.13
C ARG A 59 -18.25 3.60 -12.75
N THR A 60 -19.54 3.38 -12.62
CA THR A 60 -20.60 4.26 -13.11
C THR A 60 -21.22 5.12 -12.01
N ASP A 61 -20.83 4.89 -10.76
CA ASP A 61 -21.35 5.59 -9.57
C ASP A 61 -20.51 6.81 -9.18
N ILE A 62 -19.39 7.03 -9.87
CA ILE A 62 -18.61 8.26 -9.82
C ILE A 62 -18.87 9.00 -11.13
N GLY A 63 -19.28 10.27 -11.05
CA GLY A 63 -19.55 11.09 -12.24
C GLY A 63 -18.31 11.31 -13.11
N ASP A 64 -18.52 11.61 -14.40
CA ASP A 64 -17.41 11.86 -15.31
C ASP A 64 -16.64 13.14 -14.93
N SER A 65 -15.32 12.98 -14.80
CA SER A 65 -14.43 14.06 -14.43
C SER A 65 -14.36 15.16 -15.50
N VAL A 66 -14.51 14.80 -16.79
CA VAL A 66 -14.44 15.77 -17.90
C VAL A 66 -15.72 16.60 -17.94
N GLU A 67 -16.89 15.98 -17.82
CA GLU A 67 -18.16 16.68 -17.66
C GLU A 67 -18.14 17.64 -16.46
N TYR A 68 -17.66 17.18 -15.29
CA TYR A 68 -17.54 18.04 -14.10
C TYR A 68 -16.64 19.26 -14.36
N GLN A 69 -15.46 19.06 -14.97
CA GLN A 69 -14.55 20.15 -15.30
C GLN A 69 -15.14 21.13 -16.32
N ARG A 70 -15.94 20.66 -17.28
CA ARG A 70 -16.63 21.51 -18.27
C ARG A 70 -17.67 22.39 -17.60
N ALA A 71 -18.55 21.81 -16.77
CA ALA A 71 -19.56 22.58 -16.03
C ALA A 71 -18.93 23.70 -15.17
N MET A 72 -17.81 23.42 -14.50
CA MET A 72 -17.09 24.42 -13.70
C MET A 72 -16.45 25.55 -14.54
N ARG A 73 -16.19 25.30 -15.83
CA ARG A 73 -15.61 26.29 -16.75
C ARG A 73 -16.67 27.09 -17.50
N GLU A 74 -17.86 26.55 -17.70
CA GLU A 74 -18.99 27.28 -18.31
C GLU A 74 -19.41 28.49 -17.48
N ASP A 75 -19.25 28.45 -16.15
CA ASP A 75 -19.54 29.58 -15.26
C ASP A 75 -18.47 30.69 -15.29
N ARG A 76 -17.37 30.50 -16.04
CA ARG A 76 -16.33 31.51 -16.16
C ARG A 76 -16.65 32.43 -17.33
N ARG A 77 -16.67 33.74 -17.06
CA ARG A 77 -16.72 34.75 -18.12
C ARG A 77 -15.53 34.54 -19.07
N PRO A 78 -15.77 34.54 -20.40
CA PRO A 78 -14.70 34.49 -21.39
C PRO A 78 -13.63 35.53 -21.09
N TYR A 79 -12.36 35.22 -21.35
CA TYR A 79 -11.26 36.18 -21.14
C TYR A 79 -11.43 37.47 -21.94
N GLU A 80 -12.11 37.40 -23.09
CA GLU A 80 -12.43 38.58 -23.91
C GLU A 80 -13.43 39.54 -23.24
N ASP A 81 -14.16 39.09 -22.21
CA ASP A 81 -15.14 39.87 -21.45
C ASP A 81 -14.60 40.39 -20.09
N ILE A 82 -13.27 40.31 -19.86
CA ILE A 82 -12.56 40.76 -18.65
C ILE A 82 -11.60 41.90 -19.02
#